data_AF-A0A1D6P5P4-F1
#
_entry.id   AF-A0A1D6P5P4-F1
#
_cell.length_a   1.000
_cell.length_b   1.000
_cell.length_c   1.000
_cell.angle_alpha   90.00
_cell.angle_beta   90.00
_cell.angle_gamma   90.00
#
_symmetry.space_group_name_H-M   'P 1'
#
loop_
_entity.id
_entity.type
_entity.pdbx_description
1 polymer ?
#
loop_
_entity_poly.entity_id
_entity_poly.type
_entity_poly.pdbx_seq_one_letter_code
_entity_poly.pdbx_strand_id
1 'polypeptide(L)'
;MEGIANEACSLAGHWGLGKLIAFYDDNHISIDGDTEIAFTEDVSTCFDALGWHTIWVKNGNTGYDDIRAAIKEAKAVTDKPTLIKVTTTIGFGSPNKANSYSVHGSALGAKEVRS
;
A
#
# COMPACT_ATOMS: atom_id res chain seq x y z
N MET A 1 -9.88 -4.67 2.48
CA MET A 1 -10.73 -4.78 3.70
C MET A 1 -11.34 -3.41 4.03
N GLU A 2 -12.41 -3.39 4.82
CA GLU A 2 -13.32 -2.25 5.07
C GLU A 2 -14.19 -1.82 3.87
N GLY A 3 -15.50 -2.03 3.98
CA GLY A 3 -16.46 -1.76 2.89
C GLY A 3 -16.55 -0.29 2.50
N ILE A 4 -16.39 0.61 3.48
CA ILE A 4 -16.42 2.07 3.25
C ILE A 4 -15.35 2.52 2.26
N ALA A 5 -14.18 1.87 2.25
CA ALA A 5 -13.11 2.19 1.31
C ALA A 5 -13.53 1.85 -0.13
N ASN A 6 -14.19 0.70 -0.33
CA ASN A 6 -14.68 0.28 -1.64
C ASN A 6 -15.79 1.22 -2.16
N GLU A 7 -16.72 1.64 -1.30
CA GLU A 7 -17.77 2.60 -1.65
C GLU A 7 -17.19 3.96 -2.06
N ALA A 8 -16.27 4.51 -1.27
CA ALA A 8 -15.64 5.78 -1.55
C ALA A 8 -14.79 5.72 -2.83
N CYS A 9 -14.03 4.63 -3.02
CA CYS A 9 -13.20 4.45 -4.21
C CYS A 9 -14.03 4.24 -5.48
N SER A 10 -15.17 3.57 -5.38
CA SER A 10 -16.13 3.44 -6.49
C SER A 10 -16.61 4.83 -6.96
N LEU A 11 -17.00 5.71 -6.03
CA LEU A 11 -17.38 7.08 -6.37
C LEU A 11 -16.22 7.90 -6.93
N ALA A 12 -15.01 7.75 -6.38
CA ALA A 12 -13.84 8.47 -6.86
C ALA A 12 -13.49 8.11 -8.31
N GLY A 13 -13.62 6.83 -8.68
CA GLY A 13 -13.46 6.37 -10.06
C GLY A 13 -14.59 6.88 -10.96
N HIS A 14 -15.84 6.81 -10.50
CA HIS A 14 -16.99 7.36 -11.23
C HIS A 14 -16.86 8.86 -11.52
N TRP A 15 -16.36 9.64 -10.56
CA TRP A 15 -16.15 11.09 -10.72
C TRP A 15 -14.85 11.45 -11.44
N GLY A 16 -13.99 10.48 -11.77
CA GLY A 16 -12.72 10.74 -12.45
C GLY A 16 -11.83 11.71 -11.68
N LEU A 17 -11.66 11.49 -10.37
CA LEU A 17 -10.89 12.38 -9.49
C LEU A 17 -9.38 12.33 -9.77
N GLY A 18 -8.93 12.84 -10.92
CA GLY A 18 -7.54 12.74 -11.42
C GLY A 18 -6.45 13.45 -10.63
N LYS A 19 -6.80 14.07 -9.50
CA LYS A 19 -5.81 14.63 -8.56
C LYS A 19 -5.69 13.80 -7.28
N LEU A 20 -6.55 12.80 -7.10
CA LEU A 20 -6.49 11.87 -5.99
C LEU A 20 -5.44 10.79 -6.31
N ILE A 21 -4.39 10.73 -5.49
CA ILE A 21 -3.35 9.71 -5.56
C ILE A 21 -3.30 9.04 -4.18
N ALA A 22 -3.66 7.76 -4.13
CA ALA A 22 -3.60 6.94 -2.93
C ALA A 22 -2.36 6.04 -2.97
N PHE A 23 -1.69 5.90 -1.82
CA PHE A 23 -0.62 4.93 -1.64
C PHE A 23 -1.15 3.78 -0.81
N TYR A 24 -1.02 2.56 -1.33
CA TYR A 24 -1.33 1.35 -0.59
C TYR A 24 -0.03 0.71 -0.12
N ASP A 25 0.19 0.70 1.19
CA ASP A 25 1.29 -0.01 1.83
C ASP A 25 1.03 -1.52 1.81
N ASP A 26 1.56 -2.18 0.79
CA ASP A 26 1.40 -3.59 0.48
C ASP A 26 2.47 -4.41 1.22
N ASN A 27 2.34 -4.48 2.54
CA ASN A 27 3.35 -5.07 3.44
C ASN A 27 3.01 -6.50 3.91
N HIS A 28 1.88 -7.05 3.47
CA HIS A 28 1.38 -8.39 3.79
C HIS A 28 1.16 -8.71 5.28
N ILE A 29 1.15 -7.72 6.19
CA ILE A 29 0.96 -7.93 7.62
C ILE A 29 -0.23 -7.13 8.15
N SER A 30 -1.09 -7.81 8.91
CA SER A 30 -2.13 -7.22 9.75
C SER A 30 -1.88 -7.56 11.23
N ILE A 31 -2.81 -7.19 12.12
CA ILE A 31 -2.74 -7.57 13.55
C ILE A 31 -2.73 -9.09 13.72
N ASP A 32 -3.50 -9.80 12.89
CA ASP A 32 -3.62 -11.26 12.95
C ASP A 32 -2.42 -12.02 12.31
N GLY A 33 -1.39 -11.30 11.87
CA GLY A 33 -0.23 -11.90 11.19
C GLY A 33 -0.25 -11.67 9.69
N ASP A 34 0.20 -12.67 8.95
CA ASP A 34 0.20 -12.63 7.48
C ASP A 34 -1.22 -12.45 6.95
N THR A 35 -1.39 -11.54 6.00
CA THR A 35 -2.67 -11.26 5.36
C THR A 35 -3.30 -12.48 4.68
N GLU A 36 -2.52 -13.50 4.28
CA GLU A 36 -3.03 -14.71 3.62
C GLU A 36 -4.11 -15.45 4.43
N ILE A 37 -4.15 -15.25 5.76
CA ILE A 37 -5.15 -15.86 6.64
C ILE A 37 -6.58 -15.39 6.35
N ALA A 38 -6.75 -14.16 5.83
CA ALA A 38 -8.06 -13.52 5.68
C ALA A 38 -8.18 -12.59 4.46
N PHE A 39 -7.12 -12.36 3.71
CA PHE A 39 -7.08 -11.38 2.63
C PHE A 39 -6.15 -11.83 1.50
N THR A 40 -6.76 -12.37 0.44
CA THR A 40 -6.07 -12.97 -0.72
C THR A 40 -6.60 -12.46 -2.06
N GLU A 41 -7.40 -11.39 -2.05
CA GLU A 41 -7.90 -10.76 -3.28
C GLU A 41 -6.78 -10.02 -4.04
N ASP A 42 -6.97 -9.87 -5.36
CA ASP A 42 -6.11 -8.98 -6.14
C ASP A 42 -6.65 -7.55 -6.08
N VAL A 43 -6.11 -6.79 -5.13
CA VAL A 43 -6.44 -5.37 -4.92
C VAL A 43 -6.23 -4.53 -6.18
N SER A 44 -5.22 -4.84 -7.00
CA SER A 44 -4.94 -4.05 -8.20
C SER A 44 -6.05 -4.24 -9.23
N THR A 45 -6.45 -5.49 -9.46
CA THR A 45 -7.58 -5.83 -10.33
C THR A 45 -8.90 -5.25 -9.80
N CYS A 46 -9.13 -5.24 -8.47
CA CYS A 46 -10.30 -4.60 -7.88
C CYS A 46 -10.34 -3.09 -8.19
N PHE A 47 -9.22 -2.37 -8.01
CA PHE A 47 -9.16 -0.93 -8.30
C PHE A 47 -9.30 -0.61 -9.79
N ASP A 48 -8.73 -1.43 -10.67
CA ASP A 48 -8.95 -1.31 -12.11
C ASP A 48 -10.44 -1.38 -12.45
N ALA A 49 -11.19 -2.29 -11.82
CA ALA A 49 -12.64 -2.42 -11.99
C ALA A 49 -13.43 -1.23 -11.45
N LEU A 50 -12.90 -0.51 -10.45
CA LEU A 50 -13.47 0.75 -9.94
C LEU A 50 -13.16 1.96 -10.84
N GLY A 51 -12.42 1.79 -11.94
CA GLY A 51 -12.07 2.88 -12.86
C GLY A 51 -10.83 3.68 -12.44
N TRP A 52 -9.99 3.12 -11.57
CA TRP A 52 -8.74 3.75 -11.16
C TRP A 52 -7.62 3.46 -12.18
N HIS A 53 -6.59 4.30 -12.14
CA HIS A 53 -5.28 3.95 -12.69
C HIS A 53 -4.45 3.27 -11.59
N THR A 54 -3.81 2.15 -11.90
CA THR A 54 -3.01 1.39 -10.95
C THR A 54 -1.54 1.37 -11.36
N ILE A 55 -0.65 1.55 -10.38
CA ILE A 55 0.81 1.45 -10.53
C ILE A 55 1.33 0.56 -9.42
N TRP A 56 2.29 -0.33 -9.72
CA TRP A 56 2.92 -1.18 -8.70
C TRP A 56 4.42 -0.92 -8.57
N VAL A 57 4.81 -0.34 -7.45
CA VAL A 57 6.19 -0.22 -7.01
C VAL A 57 6.55 -1.44 -6.17
N LYS A 58 7.33 -2.37 -6.74
CA LYS A 58 7.68 -3.65 -6.10
C LYS A 58 8.71 -3.54 -4.98
N ASN A 59 9.46 -2.45 -4.91
CA ASN A 59 10.46 -2.21 -3.87
C ASN A 59 10.26 -0.84 -3.23
N GLY A 60 9.38 -0.75 -2.24
CA GLY A 60 9.15 0.46 -1.46
C GLY A 60 10.23 0.75 -0.41
N ASN A 61 11.01 -0.26 -0.01
CA ASN A 61 12.02 -0.11 1.05
C ASN A 61 13.18 0.79 0.58
N THR A 62 13.64 0.61 -0.67
CA THR A 62 14.79 1.36 -1.22
C THR A 62 14.61 1.83 -2.66
N GLY A 63 13.48 1.55 -3.31
CA GLY A 63 13.20 1.96 -4.71
C GLY A 63 12.77 3.42 -4.82
N TYR A 64 13.61 4.35 -4.34
CA TYR A 64 13.28 5.77 -4.26
C TYR A 64 12.95 6.37 -5.63
N ASP A 65 13.66 5.95 -6.68
CA ASP A 65 13.42 6.43 -8.04
C ASP A 65 12.16 5.82 -8.66
N ASP A 66 11.82 4.58 -8.32
CA ASP A 66 10.57 3.93 -8.73
C ASP A 66 9.36 4.66 -8.13
N ILE A 67 9.43 5.04 -6.86
CA ILE A 67 8.40 5.84 -6.19
C ILE A 67 8.26 7.21 -6.87
N ARG A 68 9.39 7.89 -7.18
CA ARG A 68 9.37 9.17 -7.90
C ARG A 68 8.75 9.03 -9.28
N ALA A 69 9.07 7.97 -10.01
CA ALA A 69 8.52 7.67 -11.32
C ALA A 69 7.00 7.41 -11.23
N ALA A 70 6.55 6.59 -10.27
CA ALA A 70 5.14 6.31 -10.06
C ALA A 70 4.33 7.58 -9.73
N ILE A 71 4.87 8.48 -8.89
CA ILE A 71 4.21 9.76 -8.60
C ILE A 71 4.14 10.65 -9.85
N LYS A 72 5.20 10.66 -10.67
CA LYS A 72 5.23 11.44 -11.91
C LYS A 72 4.19 10.93 -12.90
N GLU A 73 4.08 9.61 -13.06
CA GLU A 73 3.08 8.95 -13.89
C GLU A 73 1.67 9.22 -13.39
N ALA A 74 1.40 9.02 -12.10
CA ALA A 74 0.11 9.29 -11.47
C ALA A 74 -0.38 10.73 -11.70
N LYS A 75 0.53 11.72 -11.63
CA LYS A 75 0.20 13.13 -11.91
C LYS A 75 -0.09 13.42 -13.38
N ALA A 76 0.38 12.58 -14.30
CA ALA A 76 0.10 12.71 -15.73
C ALA A 76 -1.28 12.16 -16.10
N VAL A 77 -1.85 11.27 -15.27
CA VAL A 77 -3.22 10.76 -15.41
C VAL A 77 -4.19 11.73 -14.75
N THR A 78 -4.94 12.48 -15.56
CA THR A 78 -5.79 13.59 -15.07
C THR A 78 -7.28 13.28 -15.06
N ASP A 79 -7.68 12.13 -15.61
CA ASP A 79 -9.08 11.71 -15.78
C ASP A 79 -9.49 10.57 -14.83
N LYS A 80 -8.54 10.02 -14.06
CA LYS A 80 -8.78 8.91 -13.12
C LYS A 80 -8.00 9.09 -11.82
N PRO A 81 -8.59 8.75 -10.66
CA PRO A 81 -7.79 8.61 -9.44
C PRO A 81 -6.72 7.52 -9.62
N THR A 82 -5.60 7.65 -8.94
CA THR A 82 -4.49 6.69 -9.05
C THR A 82 -4.24 5.96 -7.73
N LEU A 83 -4.12 4.63 -7.80
CA LEU A 83 -3.62 3.78 -6.72
C LEU A 83 -2.18 3.41 -7.04
N ILE A 84 -1.24 3.83 -6.18
CA ILE A 84 0.14 3.37 -6.20
C ILE A 84 0.27 2.29 -5.13
N LYS A 85 0.29 1.02 -5.54
CA LYS A 85 0.61 -0.11 -4.67
C LYS A 85 2.12 -0.13 -4.44
N VAL A 86 2.55 -0.02 -3.18
CA VAL A 86 3.96 0.02 -2.80
C VAL A 86 4.24 -1.16 -1.89
N THR A 87 4.97 -2.15 -2.40
CA THR A 87 5.36 -3.31 -1.59
C THR A 87 6.48 -2.91 -0.64
N THR A 88 6.24 -2.99 0.66
CA THR A 88 7.23 -2.70 1.70
C THR A 88 7.42 -3.90 2.63
N THR A 89 8.39 -3.81 3.53
CA THR A 89 8.50 -4.73 4.66
C THR A 89 8.16 -3.97 5.94
N ILE A 90 7.12 -4.39 6.65
CA ILE A 90 6.77 -3.75 7.93
C ILE A 90 7.96 -3.85 8.91
N GLY A 91 8.29 -2.74 9.57
CA GLY A 91 9.44 -2.66 10.46
C GLY A 91 10.81 -2.81 9.78
N PHE A 92 10.91 -2.56 8.46
CA PHE A 92 12.18 -2.59 7.73
C PHE A 92 13.32 -1.92 8.50
N GLY A 93 14.46 -2.61 8.58
CA GLY A 93 15.62 -2.20 9.38
C GLY A 93 15.70 -2.86 10.75
N SER A 94 14.60 -3.37 11.30
CA SER A 94 14.59 -4.16 12.54
C SER A 94 15.09 -5.58 12.27
N PRO A 95 16.24 -6.01 12.83
CA PRO A 95 16.84 -7.29 12.47
C PRO A 95 16.03 -8.50 12.96
N ASN A 96 15.28 -8.37 14.05
CA ASN A 96 14.51 -9.48 14.63
C ASN A 96 13.00 -9.28 14.57
N LYS A 97 12.51 -8.05 14.39
CA LYS A 97 11.06 -7.77 14.33
C LYS A 97 10.53 -7.33 12.96
N ALA A 98 11.38 -7.14 11.95
CA ALA A 98 10.87 -6.87 10.60
C ALA A 98 10.02 -8.04 10.08
N ASN A 99 9.04 -7.74 9.22
CA ASN A 99 8.15 -8.71 8.60
C ASN A 99 7.34 -9.56 9.60
N SER A 100 6.92 -8.96 10.73
CA SER A 100 6.19 -9.63 11.79
C SER A 100 5.06 -8.76 12.34
N TYR A 101 3.94 -9.36 12.75
CA TYR A 101 2.87 -8.62 13.45
C TYR A 101 3.34 -7.98 14.76
N SER A 102 4.43 -8.48 15.36
CA SER A 102 4.94 -7.96 16.64
C SER A 102 5.43 -6.51 16.57
N VAL A 103 5.85 -6.04 15.38
CA VAL A 103 6.25 -4.63 15.17
C VAL A 103 5.06 -3.71 14.84
N HIS A 104 3.87 -4.26 14.56
CA HIS A 104 2.71 -3.49 14.13
C HIS A 104 2.18 -2.53 15.21
N GLY A 105 2.02 -3.02 16.45
CA GLY A 105 1.30 -2.29 17.50
C GLY A 105 2.04 -2.17 18.83
N SER A 106 3.34 -2.48 18.88
CA SER A 106 4.10 -2.46 20.13
C SER A 106 5.47 -1.80 19.99
N ALA A 107 5.98 -1.23 21.08
CA ALA A 107 7.33 -0.66 21.10
C ALA A 107 8.38 -1.77 20.80
N LEU A 108 9.42 -1.41 20.03
CA LEU A 108 10.51 -2.35 19.69
C LEU A 108 11.20 -2.92 20.93
N GLY A 109 11.38 -2.10 21.96
CA GLY A 109 12.10 -2.45 23.19
C GLY A 109 13.60 -2.15 23.09
N ALA A 110 14.22 -1.82 24.22
CA ALA A 110 15.58 -1.26 24.26
C ALA A 110 16.68 -2.18 23.71
N LYS A 111 16.43 -3.50 23.61
CA LYS A 111 17.36 -4.44 22.99
C LYS A 111 17.31 -4.34 21.46
N GLU A 112 16.10 -4.36 20.91
CA GLU A 112 15.86 -4.28 19.46
C GLU A 112 16.23 -2.90 18.88
N VAL A 113 16.08 -1.83 19.67
CA VAL A 113 16.52 -0.49 19.23
C VAL A 113 18.05 -0.38 19.13
N ARG A 114 18.79 -1.20 19.88
CA ARG A 114 20.27 -1.16 19.91
C ARG A 114 20.93 -2.10 18.89
N SER A 115 20.15 -3.01 18.30
CA SER A 115 20.66 -4.04 17.39
C SER A 115 20.90 -3.54 15.98
#